data_AF-A0A7V9LYW7-F1
#
_entry.id   AF-A0A7V9LYW7-F1
#
_cell.length_a   1.000
_cell.length_b   1.000
_cell.length_c   1.000
_cell.angle_alpha   90.00
_cell.angle_beta   90.00
_cell.angle_gamma   90.00
#
_symmetry.space_group_name_H-M   'P 1'
#
loop_
_entity.id
_entity.type
_entity.pdbx_description
1 polymer ?
#
loop_
_entity_poly.entity_id
_entity_poly.type
_entity_poly.pdbx_seq_one_letter_code
_entity_poly.pdbx_strand_id
1 'polypeptide(L)'
;MARRKLVRAVAVVGATLIAVTACGSDDGGGGGTDPTETSDGPKQVKVYGTDGNVGNALGTEFTDPGSLINMKGTTPLTELGDDFTSRLLEIDPALEDYNYAGESYDAAIIIALSAEIARTNDANVFKEQVNGVTTGGEKCTDYAACLAIVQAGGDVDYDGISGPLEFVDAGEPSVASFGVLQFGEDNAIDNDQTTYVVIGDPANA
;
A
#
# COMPACT_ATOMS: atom_id res chain seq x y z
N MET A 1 47.41 -11.25 17.12
CA MET A 1 46.69 -12.48 16.71
C MET A 1 45.21 -12.10 16.62
N ALA A 2 44.66 -11.76 15.45
CA ALA A 2 44.01 -12.70 14.50
C ALA A 2 42.97 -13.58 15.19
N ARG A 3 41.68 -13.68 14.81
CA ARG A 3 40.96 -13.32 13.57
C ARG A 3 39.45 -13.59 13.85
N ARG A 4 38.55 -12.71 13.34
CA ARG A 4 37.34 -13.00 12.51
C ARG A 4 36.26 -13.96 13.08
N LYS A 5 34.93 -13.74 12.94
CA LYS A 5 34.16 -13.30 11.76
C LYS A 5 32.67 -13.09 12.14
N LEU A 6 32.03 -12.14 11.47
CA LEU A 6 30.58 -11.96 11.32
C LEU A 6 29.84 -13.25 10.96
N VAL A 7 28.59 -13.37 11.43
CA VAL A 7 27.50 -13.97 10.64
C VAL A 7 26.24 -13.11 10.83
N ARG A 8 25.95 -12.26 9.84
CA ARG A 8 24.59 -11.78 9.54
C ARG A 8 23.93 -12.90 8.74
N ALA A 9 22.80 -13.41 9.21
CA ALA A 9 21.91 -14.25 8.41
C ALA A 9 20.66 -13.44 8.13
N VAL A 10 20.62 -12.81 6.96
CA VAL A 10 19.38 -12.31 6.35
C VAL A 10 18.80 -13.49 5.58
N ALA A 11 17.59 -13.92 5.95
CA ALA A 11 16.85 -14.91 5.20
C ALA A 11 16.17 -14.21 4.02
N VAL A 12 16.74 -14.38 2.82
CA VAL A 12 16.06 -14.08 1.56
C VAL A 12 15.19 -15.28 1.24
N VAL A 13 13.87 -15.15 1.40
CA VAL A 13 12.91 -16.12 0.85
C VAL A 13 12.50 -15.59 -0.51
N GLY A 14 12.93 -16.30 -1.55
CA GLY A 14 12.67 -15.93 -2.94
C GLY A 14 11.18 -16.01 -3.28
N ALA A 15 10.68 -14.98 -3.95
CA ALA A 15 9.37 -14.97 -4.57
C ALA A 15 9.37 -15.92 -5.77
N THR A 16 8.74 -17.08 -5.62
CA THR A 16 8.31 -17.90 -6.77
C THR A 16 7.16 -17.17 -7.47
N LEU A 17 7.45 -16.54 -8.61
CA LEU A 17 6.44 -16.02 -9.54
C LEU A 17 5.66 -17.22 -10.12
N ILE A 18 4.44 -17.45 -9.63
CA ILE A 18 3.48 -18.30 -10.33
C ILE A 18 2.79 -17.43 -11.38
N ALA A 19 3.29 -17.49 -12.61
CA ALA A 19 2.59 -16.94 -13.76
C ALA A 19 1.35 -17.80 -14.04
N VAL A 20 0.20 -17.45 -13.44
CA VAL A 20 -1.08 -18.01 -13.86
C VAL A 20 -1.46 -17.36 -15.18
N THR A 21 -1.18 -18.04 -16.29
CA THR A 21 -1.70 -17.67 -17.60
C THR A 21 -3.22 -17.91 -17.60
N ALA A 22 -3.98 -16.86 -17.34
CA ALA A 22 -5.41 -16.87 -17.62
C ALA A 22 -5.59 -16.93 -19.14
N CYS A 23 -5.82 -18.13 -19.69
CA CYS A 23 -6.43 -18.28 -21.00
C CYS A 23 -7.88 -17.81 -20.90
N GLY A 24 -8.10 -16.51 -21.05
CA GLY A 24 -9.41 -15.95 -21.35
C GLY A 24 -9.65 -16.08 -22.85
N SER A 25 -10.22 -17.20 -23.29
CA SER A 25 -10.94 -17.25 -24.57
C SER A 25 -12.33 -16.70 -24.30
N ASP A 26 -12.61 -15.49 -24.78
CA ASP A 26 -13.98 -14.98 -24.87
C ASP A 26 -14.34 -14.88 -26.35
N ASP A 27 -15.16 -15.85 -26.78
CA ASP A 27 -15.82 -15.93 -28.07
C ASP A 27 -16.92 -14.85 -28.13
N GLY A 28 -16.65 -13.76 -28.87
CA GLY A 28 -17.60 -12.69 -29.15
C GLY A 28 -17.65 -12.38 -30.65
N GLY A 29 -18.55 -13.07 -31.36
CA GLY A 29 -18.64 -13.15 -32.82
C GLY A 29 -18.54 -11.86 -33.65
N GLY A 30 -17.86 -11.98 -34.78
CA GLY A 30 -17.89 -11.03 -35.90
C GLY A 30 -17.07 -11.57 -37.07
N GLY A 31 -17.74 -12.18 -38.06
CA GLY A 31 -17.10 -12.93 -39.13
C GLY A 31 -16.19 -12.11 -40.06
N GLY A 32 -15.07 -12.73 -40.41
CA GLY A 32 -14.17 -12.29 -41.47
C GLY A 32 -13.06 -13.32 -41.63
N THR A 33 -13.24 -14.28 -42.54
CA THR A 33 -12.17 -15.21 -42.94
C THR A 33 -11.13 -14.43 -43.75
N ASP A 34 -10.02 -14.05 -43.11
CA ASP A 34 -8.80 -13.65 -43.82
C ASP A 34 -7.68 -14.67 -43.53
N PRO A 35 -7.27 -15.50 -44.50
CA PRO A 35 -6.27 -16.53 -44.28
C PRO A 35 -4.86 -15.99 -44.60
N THR A 36 -4.42 -14.92 -43.92
CA THR A 36 -3.03 -14.42 -44.00
C THR A 36 -2.59 -13.69 -42.73
N GLU A 37 -2.67 -14.34 -41.58
CA GLU A 37 -2.00 -13.88 -40.36
C GLU A 37 -1.15 -15.04 -39.83
N THR A 38 0.04 -15.24 -40.41
CA THR A 38 1.11 -15.96 -39.71
C THR A 38 1.54 -15.09 -38.53
N SER A 39 0.89 -15.26 -37.39
CA SER A 39 1.22 -14.60 -36.12
C SER A 39 2.53 -15.18 -35.54
N ASP A 40 3.66 -14.95 -36.20
CA ASP A 40 5.01 -15.33 -35.76
C ASP A 40 5.68 -14.25 -34.90
N GLY A 41 4.88 -13.31 -34.37
CA GLY A 41 5.33 -12.33 -33.37
C GLY A 41 5.39 -12.94 -31.95
N PRO A 42 6.27 -12.43 -31.06
CA PRO A 42 6.27 -12.86 -29.67
C PRO A 42 4.91 -12.59 -29.02
N LYS A 43 4.34 -13.60 -28.37
CA LYS A 43 3.08 -13.46 -27.63
C LYS A 43 3.29 -12.47 -26.48
N GLN A 44 2.63 -11.32 -26.55
CA GLN A 44 2.56 -10.42 -25.41
C GLN A 44 1.63 -11.01 -24.34
N VAL A 45 2.14 -11.10 -23.12
CA VAL A 45 1.37 -11.49 -21.93
C VAL A 45 1.26 -10.27 -21.02
N LYS A 46 0.07 -10.02 -20.48
CA LYS A 46 -0.09 -9.01 -19.44
C LYS A 46 0.44 -9.56 -18.13
N VAL A 47 1.36 -8.83 -17.51
CA VAL A 47 1.94 -9.19 -16.21
C VAL A 47 1.33 -8.29 -15.14
N TYR A 48 0.84 -8.91 -14.08
CA TYR A 48 0.29 -8.24 -12.91
C TYR A 48 1.06 -8.69 -11.67
N GLY A 49 1.31 -7.75 -10.77
CA GLY A 49 1.98 -7.99 -9.51
C GLY A 49 1.17 -7.53 -8.30
N THR A 50 1.74 -7.77 -7.13
CA THR A 50 1.25 -7.27 -5.84
C THR A 50 2.31 -6.34 -5.26
N ASP A 51 1.98 -5.67 -4.16
CA ASP A 51 2.87 -4.84 -3.34
C ASP A 51 4.26 -5.44 -3.11
N GLY A 52 4.35 -6.76 -2.92
CA GLY A 52 5.62 -7.45 -2.70
C GLY A 52 6.54 -7.56 -3.92
N ASN A 53 6.06 -7.25 -5.13
CA ASN A 53 6.85 -7.30 -6.37
C ASN A 53 6.57 -6.16 -7.35
N VAL A 54 5.85 -5.11 -6.96
CA VAL A 54 5.58 -3.93 -7.78
C VAL A 54 6.03 -2.68 -7.04
N GLY A 55 7.12 -2.08 -7.52
CA GLY A 55 7.77 -0.89 -6.99
C GLY A 55 9.06 -0.57 -7.78
N ASN A 56 9.63 0.62 -7.58
CA ASN A 56 10.80 1.08 -8.36
C ASN A 56 12.01 0.15 -8.19
N ALA A 57 12.15 -0.50 -7.03
CA ALA A 57 13.18 -1.51 -6.78
C ALA A 57 13.17 -2.66 -7.82
N LEU A 58 11.99 -3.14 -8.24
CA LEU A 58 11.91 -4.16 -9.31
C LEU A 58 12.45 -3.62 -10.63
N GLY A 59 12.13 -2.36 -10.95
CA GLY A 59 12.60 -1.67 -12.15
C GLY A 59 14.11 -1.70 -12.31
N THR A 60 14.83 -1.50 -11.20
CA THR A 60 16.30 -1.48 -11.18
C THR A 60 16.96 -2.81 -11.55
N GLU A 61 16.23 -3.93 -11.46
CA GLU A 61 16.74 -5.26 -11.82
C GLU A 61 16.72 -5.50 -13.34
N PHE A 62 16.11 -4.61 -14.14
CA PHE A 62 16.00 -4.74 -15.60
C PHE A 62 16.86 -3.69 -16.31
N THR A 63 17.88 -4.16 -17.04
CA THR A 63 18.81 -3.28 -17.77
C THR A 63 18.30 -2.81 -19.13
N ASP A 64 17.35 -3.55 -19.72
CA ASP A 64 16.79 -3.23 -21.03
C ASP A 64 15.56 -2.33 -20.83
N PRO A 65 15.56 -1.07 -21.32
CA PRO A 65 14.42 -0.17 -21.20
C PRO A 65 13.15 -0.79 -21.78
N GLY A 66 12.02 -0.56 -21.11
CA GLY A 66 10.71 -1.06 -21.51
C GLY A 66 10.48 -2.54 -21.22
N SER A 67 11.39 -3.24 -20.53
CA SER A 67 11.19 -4.63 -20.09
C SER A 67 9.93 -4.81 -19.24
N LEU A 68 9.56 -3.78 -18.46
CA LEU A 68 8.40 -3.78 -17.58
C LEU A 68 7.24 -2.94 -18.11
N ILE A 69 7.34 -2.33 -19.29
CA ILE A 69 6.34 -1.38 -19.78
C ILE A 69 4.92 -2.00 -19.73
N ASN A 70 3.98 -1.25 -19.16
CA ASN A 70 2.58 -1.65 -18.94
C ASN A 70 2.37 -2.79 -17.92
N MET A 71 3.40 -3.32 -17.26
CA MET A 71 3.21 -4.16 -16.08
C MET A 71 2.52 -3.33 -15.00
N LYS A 72 1.49 -3.92 -14.38
CA LYS A 72 0.71 -3.27 -13.32
C LYS A 72 0.81 -4.03 -12.02
N GLY A 73 0.49 -3.37 -10.92
CA GLY A 73 0.23 -4.06 -9.66
C GLY A 73 -0.54 -3.20 -8.69
N THR A 74 -0.89 -3.81 -7.57
CA THR A 74 -1.65 -3.16 -6.51
C THR A 74 -0.84 -3.11 -5.24
N THR A 75 -0.86 -1.98 -4.56
CA THR A 75 -0.17 -1.77 -3.28
C THR A 75 -1.06 -0.98 -2.32
N PRO A 76 -0.99 -1.19 -1.00
CA PRO A 76 -1.58 -0.25 -0.03
C PRO A 76 -1.00 1.14 -0.23
N LEU A 77 -1.86 2.05 -0.69
CA LEU A 77 -1.51 3.42 -0.99
C LEU A 77 -2.80 4.23 -1.22
N THR A 78 -2.78 5.48 -0.77
CA THR A 78 -3.78 6.49 -1.13
C THR A 78 -3.10 7.68 -1.83
N GLU A 79 -3.90 8.61 -2.34
CA GLU A 79 -3.37 9.87 -2.85
C GLU A 79 -2.79 10.69 -1.70
N LEU A 80 -1.46 10.70 -1.57
CA LEU A 80 -0.77 11.42 -0.51
C LEU A 80 -0.65 12.91 -0.85
N GLY A 81 -0.97 13.77 0.11
CA GLY A 81 -0.80 15.21 -0.04
C GLY A 81 0.66 15.65 0.03
N ASP A 82 0.98 16.75 -0.67
CA ASP A 82 2.33 17.31 -0.76
C ASP A 82 2.98 17.63 0.60
N ASP A 83 2.20 18.04 1.59
CA ASP A 83 2.72 18.30 2.94
C ASP A 83 3.33 17.04 3.57
N PHE A 84 2.62 15.92 3.45
CA PHE A 84 3.05 14.65 4.02
C PHE A 84 4.30 14.12 3.30
N THR A 85 4.28 14.08 1.96
CA THR A 85 5.41 13.60 1.17
C THR A 85 6.65 14.49 1.31
N SER A 86 6.48 15.81 1.44
CA SER A 86 7.58 16.74 1.70
C SER A 86 8.26 16.46 3.04
N ARG A 87 7.48 16.22 4.10
CA ARG A 87 8.02 15.87 5.43
C ARG A 87 8.81 14.56 5.42
N LEU A 88 8.39 13.58 4.60
CA LEU A 88 9.15 12.35 4.41
C LEU A 88 10.48 12.62 3.69
N LEU A 89 10.47 13.44 2.64
CA LEU A 89 11.67 13.81 1.88
C LEU A 89 12.65 14.68 2.69
N GLU A 90 12.17 15.44 3.67
CA GLU A 90 13.06 16.14 4.62
C GLU A 90 13.89 15.16 5.48
N ILE A 91 13.33 13.99 5.79
CA ILE A 91 14.00 12.95 6.58
C ILE A 91 14.95 12.14 5.67
N ASP A 92 14.44 11.70 4.53
CA ASP A 92 15.21 10.97 3.52
C ASP A 92 14.98 11.55 2.12
N PRO A 93 15.87 12.45 1.66
CA PRO A 93 15.76 13.03 0.32
C PRO A 93 15.97 12.03 -0.82
N ALA A 94 16.43 10.80 -0.51
CA ALA A 94 16.60 9.73 -1.48
C ALA A 94 15.43 8.74 -1.48
N LEU A 95 14.35 9.02 -0.76
CA LEU A 95 13.14 8.20 -0.78
C LEU A 95 12.53 8.16 -2.18
N GLU A 96 12.41 6.96 -2.74
CA GLU A 96 11.90 6.75 -4.10
C GLU A 96 10.42 6.35 -4.11
N ASP A 97 9.97 5.64 -3.08
CA ASP A 97 8.68 4.97 -3.00
C ASP A 97 7.96 5.30 -1.68
N TYR A 98 6.66 5.59 -1.75
CA TYR A 98 5.82 5.89 -0.58
C TYR A 98 4.92 4.74 -0.12
N ASN A 99 5.12 3.53 -0.65
CA ASN A 99 4.38 2.33 -0.27
C ASN A 99 4.34 2.20 1.26
N TYR A 100 3.15 1.99 1.82
CA TYR A 100 2.91 1.88 3.28
C TYR A 100 3.19 3.11 4.14
N ALA A 101 3.55 4.27 3.55
CA ALA A 101 3.96 5.43 4.34
C ALA A 101 2.80 6.02 5.15
N GLY A 102 1.61 6.15 4.55
CA GLY A 102 0.42 6.66 5.22
C GLY A 102 -0.07 5.69 6.31
N GLU A 103 -0.14 4.41 5.98
CA GLU A 103 -0.60 3.35 6.88
C GLU A 103 0.34 3.20 8.09
N SER A 104 1.65 3.31 7.87
CA SER A 104 2.64 3.25 8.96
C SER A 104 2.56 4.48 9.87
N TYR A 105 2.28 5.65 9.30
CA TYR A 105 2.07 6.87 10.07
C TYR A 105 0.81 6.75 10.94
N ASP A 106 -0.31 6.34 10.33
CA ASP A 106 -1.59 6.20 11.01
C ASP A 106 -1.53 5.14 12.12
N ALA A 107 -0.85 4.01 11.88
CA ALA A 107 -0.63 3.00 12.92
C ALA A 107 0.07 3.57 14.16
N ALA A 108 1.07 4.44 13.97
CA ALA A 108 1.75 5.09 15.08
C ALA A 108 0.83 6.06 15.84
N ILE A 109 -0.02 6.80 15.12
CA ILE A 109 -1.01 7.71 15.72
C ILE A 109 -2.07 6.92 16.50
N ILE A 110 -2.61 5.83 15.93
CA ILE A 110 -3.61 4.98 16.58
C ILE A 110 -3.08 4.39 17.88
N ILE A 111 -1.83 3.90 17.88
CA ILE A 111 -1.18 3.38 19.10
C ILE A 111 -1.04 4.49 20.15
N ALA A 112 -0.62 5.70 19.74
CA ALA A 112 -0.46 6.83 20.65
C ALA A 112 -1.79 7.28 21.27
N LEU A 113 -2.86 7.39 20.46
CA LEU A 113 -4.20 7.73 20.92
C LEU A 113 -4.77 6.65 21.84
N SER A 114 -4.61 5.37 21.49
CA SER A 114 -5.05 4.24 22.33
C SER A 114 -4.40 4.29 23.72
N ALA A 115 -3.08 4.54 23.76
CA ALA A 115 -2.33 4.68 25.01
C ALA A 115 -2.78 5.90 25.84
N GLU A 116 -3.07 7.02 25.18
CA GLU A 116 -3.58 8.24 25.82
C GLU A 116 -4.98 8.04 26.42
N ILE A 117 -5.90 7.40 25.68
CA ILE A 117 -7.25 7.05 26.15
C ILE A 117 -7.15 6.13 27.37
N ALA A 118 -6.33 5.08 27.29
CA ALA A 118 -6.14 4.12 28.37
C ALA A 118 -5.25 4.64 29.52
N ARG A 119 -4.63 5.82 29.36
CA ARG A 119 -3.70 6.44 30.33
C ARG A 119 -2.56 5.52 30.76
N THR A 120 -2.04 4.74 29.82
CA THR A 120 -0.99 3.74 30.07
C THR A 120 -0.22 3.41 28.80
N ASN A 121 1.03 2.97 28.97
CA ASN A 121 1.85 2.41 27.90
C ASN A 121 1.91 0.88 27.92
N ASP A 122 1.12 0.21 28.76
CA ASP A 122 0.98 -1.25 28.76
C ASP A 122 0.06 -1.69 27.61
N ALA A 123 0.64 -2.35 26.61
CA ALA A 123 -0.08 -2.87 25.45
C ALA A 123 -1.17 -3.89 25.81
N ASN A 124 -1.07 -4.58 26.95
CA ASN A 124 -2.13 -5.48 27.38
C ASN A 124 -3.39 -4.74 27.84
N VAL A 125 -3.26 -3.45 28.14
CA VAL A 125 -4.35 -2.59 28.58
C VAL A 125 -4.85 -1.74 27.40
N PHE A 126 -3.98 -0.99 26.72
CA PHE A 126 -4.45 -0.07 25.68
C PHE A 126 -4.96 -0.76 24.42
N LYS A 127 -4.64 -2.04 24.19
CA LYS A 127 -5.15 -2.79 23.03
C LYS A 127 -6.67 -2.81 22.94
N GLU A 128 -7.37 -2.68 24.07
CA GLU A 128 -8.83 -2.65 24.11
C GLU A 128 -9.42 -1.38 23.48
N GLN A 129 -8.60 -0.34 23.28
CA GLN A 129 -9.01 0.94 22.69
C GLN A 129 -8.75 0.99 21.17
N VAL A 130 -7.92 0.10 20.64
CA VAL A 130 -7.35 0.23 19.28
C VAL A 130 -8.42 0.38 18.20
N ASN A 131 -9.47 -0.44 18.22
CA ASN A 131 -10.52 -0.37 17.21
C ASN A 131 -11.34 0.92 17.34
N GLY A 132 -11.71 1.25 18.59
CA GLY A 132 -12.54 2.42 18.90
C GLY A 132 -11.92 3.76 18.52
N VAL A 133 -10.59 3.85 18.37
CA VAL A 133 -9.92 5.07 17.93
C VAL A 133 -10.33 5.51 16.52
N THR A 134 -10.87 4.60 15.70
CA THR A 134 -11.12 4.81 14.27
C THR A 134 -12.59 4.73 13.88
N THR A 135 -13.52 4.76 14.84
CA THR A 135 -14.95 4.61 14.54
C THR A 135 -15.85 5.22 15.62
N GLY A 136 -17.01 5.74 15.20
CA GLY A 136 -18.14 6.08 16.09
C GLY A 136 -18.01 7.36 16.93
N GLY A 137 -16.81 7.92 17.03
CA GLY A 137 -16.51 9.16 17.75
C GLY A 137 -16.59 10.45 16.91
N GLU A 138 -16.00 11.52 17.45
CA GLU A 138 -15.83 12.79 16.75
C GLU A 138 -14.65 12.72 15.78
N LYS A 139 -14.92 13.03 14.50
CA LYS A 139 -13.91 12.95 13.43
C LYS A 139 -12.74 13.90 13.68
N CYS A 140 -11.53 13.38 13.57
CA CYS A 140 -10.28 14.14 13.64
C CYS A 140 -9.24 13.54 12.69
N THR A 141 -8.35 14.37 12.13
CA THR A 141 -7.44 13.95 11.04
C THR A 141 -5.96 14.06 11.39
N ASP A 142 -5.65 14.55 12.59
CA ASP A 142 -4.28 14.63 13.10
C ASP A 142 -4.25 14.40 14.61
N TYR A 143 -3.06 14.05 15.11
CA TYR A 143 -2.86 13.74 16.52
C TYR A 143 -3.26 14.87 17.47
N ALA A 144 -2.99 16.12 17.11
CA ALA A 144 -3.25 17.25 18.01
C ALA A 144 -4.75 17.50 18.16
N ALA A 145 -5.50 17.42 17.05
CA ALA A 145 -6.95 17.50 17.05
C ALA A 145 -7.58 16.34 17.83
N CYS A 146 -7.16 15.09 17.57
CA CYS A 146 -7.66 13.93 18.28
C CYS A 146 -7.34 13.97 19.78
N LEU A 147 -6.13 14.39 20.14
CA LEU A 147 -5.72 14.54 21.54
C LEU A 147 -6.60 15.54 22.29
N ALA A 148 -7.00 16.64 21.65
CA ALA A 148 -7.86 17.63 22.27
C ALA A 148 -9.24 17.04 22.62
N ILE A 149 -9.82 16.21 21.73
CA ILE A 149 -11.07 15.49 21.98
C ILE A 149 -10.91 14.52 23.16
N VAL A 150 -9.86 13.68 23.14
CA VAL A 150 -9.59 12.72 24.22
C VAL A 150 -9.39 13.43 25.57
N GLN A 151 -8.70 14.57 25.60
CA GLN A 151 -8.48 15.35 26.82
C GLN A 151 -9.73 16.05 27.33
N ALA A 152 -10.67 16.37 26.44
CA ALA A 152 -12.01 16.84 26.81
C ALA A 152 -12.93 15.71 27.30
N GLY A 153 -12.48 14.46 27.25
CA GLY A 153 -13.27 13.27 27.60
C GLY A 153 -14.21 12.81 26.49
N GLY A 154 -13.99 13.27 25.26
CA GLY A 154 -14.70 12.81 24.07
C GLY A 154 -14.14 11.51 23.51
N ASP A 155 -14.93 10.90 22.63
CA ASP A 155 -14.54 9.72 21.85
C ASP A 155 -14.08 10.18 20.46
N VAL A 156 -13.03 9.57 19.93
CA VAL A 156 -12.41 9.99 18.66
C VAL A 156 -12.75 9.04 17.54
N ASP A 157 -12.81 9.59 16.34
CA ASP A 157 -12.90 8.84 15.10
C ASP A 157 -11.79 9.34 14.17
N TYR A 158 -10.62 8.71 14.27
CA TYR A 158 -9.42 9.13 13.56
C TYR A 158 -9.43 8.67 12.10
N ASP A 159 -9.48 9.64 11.18
CA ASP A 159 -9.29 9.46 9.75
C ASP A 159 -7.95 10.07 9.33
N GLY A 160 -6.93 9.21 9.23
CA GLY A 160 -5.54 9.62 9.06
C GLY A 160 -5.10 9.89 7.62
N ILE A 161 -3.79 9.80 7.40
CA ILE A 161 -3.15 10.04 6.10
C ILE A 161 -3.59 9.01 5.06
N SER A 162 -3.77 7.75 5.48
CA SER A 162 -4.24 6.67 4.60
C SER A 162 -5.73 6.73 4.29
N GLY A 163 -6.48 7.60 4.99
CA GLY A 163 -7.92 7.80 4.86
C GLY A 163 -8.72 7.15 6.00
N PRO A 164 -10.03 6.95 5.80
CA PRO A 164 -10.88 6.30 6.79
C PRO A 164 -10.50 4.82 6.93
N LEU A 165 -10.36 4.38 8.18
CA LEU A 165 -9.94 3.02 8.52
C LEU A 165 -11.10 2.18 9.06
N GLU A 166 -11.87 2.74 9.99
CA GLU A 166 -13.13 2.16 10.48
C GLU A 166 -12.94 0.69 10.89
N PHE A 167 -12.11 0.46 11.93
CA PHE A 167 -11.69 -0.89 12.32
C PHE A 167 -12.85 -1.76 12.79
N VAL A 168 -12.93 -2.97 12.26
CA VAL A 168 -13.88 -3.99 12.71
C VAL A 168 -13.41 -4.69 13.98
N ASP A 169 -14.26 -5.50 14.61
CA ASP A 169 -13.94 -6.31 15.81
C ASP A 169 -12.62 -7.09 15.74
N ALA A 170 -12.25 -7.59 14.55
CA ALA A 170 -10.99 -8.32 14.32
C ALA A 170 -9.72 -7.44 14.42
N GLY A 171 -9.87 -6.11 14.40
CA GLY A 171 -8.77 -5.13 14.40
C GLY A 171 -8.21 -4.82 13.02
N GLU A 172 -9.02 -5.00 11.97
CA GLU A 172 -8.66 -4.71 10.59
C GLU A 172 -9.52 -3.56 10.04
N PRO A 173 -9.02 -2.74 9.11
CA PRO A 173 -9.81 -1.70 8.47
C PRO A 173 -11.02 -2.30 7.72
N SER A 174 -12.22 -1.77 7.93
CA SER A 174 -13.39 -2.10 7.07
C SER A 174 -13.32 -1.40 5.71
N VAL A 175 -12.48 -0.36 5.60
CA VAL A 175 -12.22 0.42 4.40
C VAL A 175 -10.71 0.61 4.23
N ALA A 176 -10.23 0.51 2.99
CA ALA A 176 -8.82 0.74 2.67
C ALA A 176 -8.67 1.27 1.24
N SER A 177 -7.59 2.02 0.98
CA SER A 177 -7.21 2.50 -0.34
C SER A 177 -6.06 1.68 -0.91
N PHE A 178 -6.13 1.36 -2.20
CA PHE A 178 -5.07 0.67 -2.93
C PHE A 178 -4.67 1.49 -4.15
N GLY A 179 -3.35 1.71 -4.29
CA GLY A 179 -2.76 2.24 -5.50
C GLY A 179 -2.64 1.15 -6.56
N VAL A 180 -3.15 1.40 -7.75
CA VAL A 180 -2.87 0.62 -8.97
C VAL A 180 -1.73 1.29 -9.69
N LEU A 181 -0.53 0.73 -9.55
CA LEU A 181 0.70 1.23 -10.13
C LEU A 181 0.91 0.67 -11.55
N GLN A 182 1.64 1.41 -12.38
CA GLN A 182 2.06 0.95 -13.70
C GLN A 182 3.51 1.35 -13.99
N PHE A 183 4.26 0.45 -14.61
CA PHE A 183 5.61 0.74 -15.10
C PHE A 183 5.59 1.48 -16.44
N GLY A 184 6.46 2.48 -16.57
CA GLY A 184 6.72 3.27 -17.77
C GLY A 184 7.78 2.67 -18.70
N GLU A 185 8.20 3.45 -19.69
CA GLU A 185 9.20 3.05 -20.70
C GLU A 185 10.61 2.88 -20.11
N ASP A 186 10.88 3.51 -18.98
CA ASP A 186 12.17 3.50 -18.28
C ASP A 186 12.27 2.40 -17.20
N ASN A 187 11.27 1.50 -17.13
CA ASN A 187 11.11 0.52 -16.06
C ASN A 187 10.90 1.13 -14.66
N ALA A 188 10.58 2.43 -14.54
CA ALA A 188 10.15 3.04 -13.28
C ALA A 188 8.62 3.08 -13.16
N ILE A 189 8.11 3.28 -11.95
CA ILE A 189 6.68 3.52 -11.74
C ILE A 189 6.31 4.88 -12.33
N ASP A 190 5.33 4.87 -13.24
CA ASP A 190 4.75 6.07 -13.80
C ASP A 190 3.67 6.60 -12.86
N ASN A 191 4.06 7.57 -12.02
CA ASN A 191 3.17 8.16 -11.03
C ASN A 191 1.96 8.88 -11.65
N ASP A 192 2.07 9.39 -12.89
CA ASP A 192 0.94 10.04 -13.59
C ASP A 192 -0.12 9.02 -14.02
N GLN A 193 0.23 7.73 -14.07
CA GLN A 193 -0.68 6.62 -14.36
C GLN A 193 -1.16 5.88 -13.11
N THR A 194 -0.65 6.24 -11.93
CA THR A 194 -1.13 5.67 -10.67
C THR A 194 -2.57 6.11 -10.43
N THR A 195 -3.43 5.14 -10.12
CA THR A 195 -4.83 5.39 -9.72
C THR A 195 -5.09 4.79 -8.35
N TYR A 196 -6.03 5.38 -7.60
CA TYR A 196 -6.35 4.93 -6.24
C TYR A 196 -7.76 4.35 -6.22
N VAL A 197 -7.91 3.20 -5.58
CA VAL A 197 -9.19 2.50 -5.46
C VAL A 197 -9.47 2.28 -3.99
N VAL A 198 -10.53 2.91 -3.50
CA VAL A 198 -11.06 2.65 -2.17
C VAL A 198 -11.95 1.41 -2.24
N ILE A 199 -11.68 0.45 -1.35
CA ILE A 199 -12.46 -0.78 -1.20
C ILE A 199 -12.96 -0.91 0.23
N GLY A 200 -14.07 -1.62 0.40
CA GLY A 200 -14.70 -1.82 1.70
C GLY A 200 -15.96 -0.99 1.90
N ASP A 201 -16.52 -1.06 3.10
CA ASP A 201 -17.74 -0.35 3.49
C ASP A 201 -17.66 0.00 4.98
N PRO A 202 -17.67 1.30 5.36
CA PRO A 202 -17.65 1.74 6.76
C PRO A 202 -18.78 1.15 7.60
N ALA A 203 -19.91 0.77 6.99
CA ALA A 203 -21.02 0.17 7.70
C ALA A 203 -20.73 -1.23 8.27
N ASN A 204 -19.56 -1.81 7.95
CA ASN A 204 -19.11 -3.08 8.49
C ASN A 204 -18.21 -2.94 9.74
N ALA A 205 -17.87 -1.72 10.16
CA ALA A 205 -17.14 -1.44 11.39
C ALA A 205 -17.95 -1.83 12.64
#